data_AF-A0A1W9PV10-F1
#
_entry.id   AF-A0A1W9PV10-F1
#
_cell.length_a   1.000
_cell.length_b   1.000
_cell.length_c   1.000
_cell.angle_alpha   90.00
_cell.angle_beta   90.00
_cell.angle_gamma   90.00
#
_symmetry.space_group_name_H-M   'P 1'
#
loop_
_entity.id
_entity.type
_entity.pdbx_description
1 polymer ?
#
loop_
_entity_poly.entity_id
_entity_poly.type
_entity_poly.pdbx_seq_one_letter_code
_entity_poly.pdbx_strand_id
1 'polypeptide(L)' 'MNYFDSIRERTEIYTGAMTSASEGADPAEIIGSAFAGLCDNVESQPIIDSGKWMFGSTLATVKAYLDSIEIHQEQ' A
#
# COMPACT_ATOMS: atom_id res chain seq x y z
N MET A 1 22.45 1.52 3.69
CA MET A 1 21.17 1.33 2.98
C MET A 1 20.94 2.55 2.11
N ASN A 2 20.83 2.40 0.80
CA ASN A 2 20.54 3.54 -0.07
C ASN A 2 19.01 3.77 -0.14
N TYR A 3 18.59 4.95 -0.59
CA TYR A 3 17.17 5.33 -0.68
C TYR A 3 16.33 4.31 -1.48
N PHE A 4 16.83 3.85 -2.63
CA PHE A 4 16.12 2.90 -3.48
C PHE A 4 16.00 1.50 -2.86
N ASP A 5 16.99 1.08 -2.06
CA ASP A 5 16.93 -0.17 -1.31
C ASP A 5 15.77 -0.10 -0.29
N SER A 6 15.66 1.01 0.44
CA SER A 6 14.57 1.20 1.41
C SER A 6 13.19 1.25 0.77
N ILE A 7 13.06 1.86 -0.41
CA ILE A 7 11.79 1.85 -1.14
C ILE A 7 11.44 0.43 -1.57
N ARG A 8 12.41 -0.31 -2.14
CA ARG A 8 12.22 -1.69 -2.57
C ARG A 8 11.78 -2.59 -1.42
N GLU A 9 12.51 -2.55 -0.31
CA GLU A 9 12.22 -3.37 0.87
C GLU A 9 10.79 -3.12 1.39
N ARG A 10 10.37 -1.85 1.49
CA ARG A 10 9.00 -1.50 1.89
C ARG A 10 7.96 -2.01 0.89
N THR A 11 8.22 -1.87 -0.41
CA THR A 11 7.34 -2.40 -1.45
C THR A 11 7.21 -3.92 -1.36
N GLU A 12 8.33 -4.64 -1.18
CA GLU A 12 8.35 -6.09 -1.01
C GLU A 12 7.50 -6.50 0.21
N ILE A 13 7.64 -5.80 1.34
CA ILE A 13 6.82 -6.04 2.55
C ILE A 13 5.33 -5.88 2.26
N TYR A 14 4.91 -4.78 1.62
CA TYR A 14 3.50 -4.56 1.31
C TYR A 14 2.95 -5.59 0.32
N THR A 15 3.70 -5.92 -0.73
CA THR A 15 3.29 -6.93 -1.70
C THR A 15 3.23 -8.34 -1.09
N GLY A 16 4.16 -8.68 -0.20
CA GLY A 16 4.16 -9.94 0.53
C GLY A 16 2.96 -10.05 1.46
N ALA A 17 2.63 -8.97 2.18
CA ALA A 17 1.44 -8.92 3.04
C ALA A 17 0.14 -9.11 2.24
N MET A 18 0.02 -8.41 1.10
CA MET A 18 -1.14 -8.54 0.19
C MET A 18 -1.25 -9.93 -0.45
N THR A 19 -0.13 -10.53 -0.83
CA THR A 19 -0.10 -11.88 -1.44
C THR A 19 -0.48 -12.96 -0.44
N SER A 20 -0.14 -12.75 0.84
CA SER A 20 -0.41 -13.71 1.91
C SER A 20 -1.81 -13.54 2.52
N ALA A 21 -2.55 -12.51 2.13
CA ALA A 21 -3.88 -12.24 2.67
C ALA A 21 -4.93 -13.21 2.10
N SER A 22 -5.93 -13.52 2.91
CA SER A 22 -7.09 -14.30 2.46
C SER A 22 -7.87 -13.55 1.39
N GLU A 23 -8.43 -14.28 0.43
CA GLU A 23 -9.31 -13.71 -0.58
C GLU A 23 -10.48 -12.95 0.08
N GLY A 24 -10.71 -11.71 -0.36
CA GLY A 24 -11.74 -10.82 0.18
C GLY A 24 -11.34 -10.02 1.43
N ALA A 25 -10.12 -10.16 1.94
CA ALA A 25 -9.61 -9.28 2.99
C ALA A 25 -9.48 -7.83 2.49
N ASP A 26 -9.73 -6.86 3.39
CA ASP A 26 -9.61 -5.44 3.06
C ASP A 26 -8.14 -5.04 2.84
N PRO A 27 -7.74 -4.63 1.62
CA PRO A 27 -6.39 -4.17 1.33
C PRO A 27 -5.91 -3.04 2.25
N ALA A 28 -6.78 -2.13 2.67
CA ALA A 28 -6.42 -1.03 3.54
C ALA A 28 -6.02 -1.55 4.95
N GLU A 29 -6.77 -2.51 5.50
CA GLU A 29 -6.45 -3.14 6.79
C GLU A 29 -5.11 -3.89 6.75
N ILE A 30 -4.85 -4.63 5.66
CA ILE A 30 -3.58 -5.35 5.45
C ILE A 30 -2.41 -4.37 5.42
N ILE A 31 -2.50 -3.32 4.60
CA ILE A 31 -1.42 -2.35 4.44
C ILE A 31 -1.25 -1.49 5.70
N GLY A 32 -2.32 -1.11 6.37
CA GLY A 32 -2.28 -0.38 7.64
C GLY A 32 -1.52 -1.15 8.72
N SER A 33 -1.80 -2.46 8.84
CA SER A 33 -1.11 -3.34 9.79
C SER A 33 0.37 -3.53 9.45
N ALA A 34 0.69 -3.74 8.16
CA ALA A 34 2.07 -3.84 7.70
C ALA A 34 2.86 -2.54 7.92
N PHE A 35 2.23 -1.39 7.73
CA PHE A 35 2.82 -0.07 8.02
C PHE A 35 3.13 0.09 9.51
N ALA A 36 2.21 -0.31 10.39
CA ALA A 36 2.44 -0.26 11.83
C ALA A 36 3.60 -1.17 12.29
N GLY A 37 3.76 -2.33 11.65
CA GLY A 37 4.93 -3.20 11.83
C GLY A 37 6.25 -2.54 11.43
N LEU A 38 6.28 -1.80 10.32
CA LEU A 38 7.45 -1.02 9.90
C LEU A 38 7.80 0.13 10.87
N CYS A 39 6.84 0.57 11.68
CA CYS A 39 7.03 1.60 12.69
C CYS A 39 7.34 1.02 14.09
N ASP A 40 7.57 -0.30 14.19
CA ASP A 40 7.75 -1.03 15.46
C ASP A 40 6.62 -0.77 16.47
N ASN A 41 5.40 -0.51 15.98
CA ASN A 41 4.27 -0.12 16.81
C ASN A 41 2.95 -0.66 16.25
N VAL A 42 2.88 -2.00 16.18
CA VAL A 42 1.79 -2.79 15.58
C VAL A 42 0.41 -2.55 16.19
N GLU A 43 0.33 -2.13 17.45
CA GLU A 43 -0.95 -1.95 18.17
C GLU A 43 -1.45 -0.49 18.16
N SER A 44 -0.68 0.43 17.58
CA SER A 44 -1.06 1.84 17.55
C SER A 44 -2.09 2.11 16.45
N GLN A 45 -3.36 2.18 16.85
CA GLN A 45 -4.46 2.51 15.94
C GLN A 45 -4.20 3.79 15.10
N PRO A 46 -3.68 4.90 15.67
CA PRO A 46 -3.35 6.08 14.87
C PRO A 46 -2.31 5.82 13.76
N ILE A 47 -1.34 4.92 14.00
CA ILE A 47 -0.32 4.55 13.01
C ILE A 47 -0.94 3.66 11.92
N ILE A 48 -1.78 2.71 12.31
CA ILE A 48 -2.54 1.87 11.38
C ILE A 48 -3.41 2.74 10.47
N ASP A 49 -4.15 3.70 11.03
CA ASP A 49 -5.02 4.60 10.29
C ASP A 49 -4.24 5.51 9.34
N SER A 50 -3.05 5.94 9.76
CA SER A 50 -2.12 6.69 8.89
C SER A 50 -1.67 5.85 7.69
N GLY A 51 -1.35 4.57 7.92
CA GLY A 51 -1.02 3.62 6.85
C GLY A 51 -2.18 3.38 5.88
N LYS A 52 -3.40 3.20 6.39
CA LYS A 52 -4.63 3.10 5.59
C LYS A 52 -4.85 4.32 4.72
N TRP A 53 -4.73 5.52 5.31
CA TRP A 53 -4.91 6.77 4.60
C TRP A 53 -3.87 6.97 3.51
N MET A 54 -2.59 6.67 3.80
CA MET A 54 -1.50 6.71 2.82
C MET A 54 -1.79 5.78 1.63
N PHE A 55 -2.22 4.54 1.90
CA PHE A 55 -2.55 3.58 0.86
C PHE A 55 -3.74 4.04 0.01
N GLY A 56 -4.84 4.44 0.65
CA GLY A 56 -6.05 4.90 -0.05
C GLY A 56 -5.81 6.15 -0.89
N SER A 57 -5.09 7.13 -0.37
CA SER A 57 -4.74 8.35 -1.12
C SER A 57 -3.83 8.07 -2.32
N THR A 58 -2.88 7.13 -2.17
CA THR A 58 -2.02 6.69 -3.27
C THR A 58 -2.84 6.01 -4.36
N LEU A 59 -3.73 5.08 -4.01
CA LEU A 59 -4.61 4.42 -4.97
C LEU A 59 -5.55 5.40 -5.68
N ALA A 60 -6.13 6.36 -4.94
CA ALA A 60 -6.97 7.39 -5.53
C ALA A 60 -6.20 8.23 -6.56
N THR A 61 -4.94 8.55 -6.26
CA THR A 61 -4.06 9.30 -7.17
C THR A 61 -3.70 8.49 -8.42
N VAL A 62 -3.35 7.20 -8.25
CA VAL A 62 -3.08 6.30 -9.37
C VAL A 62 -4.32 6.14 -10.24
N LYS A 63 -5.50 5.94 -9.64
CA LYS A 63 -6.77 5.87 -10.35
C LYS A 63 -7.04 7.16 -11.12
N ALA A 64 -6.89 8.33 -10.49
CA ALA A 64 -7.09 9.61 -11.15
C ALA A 64 -6.14 9.79 -12.34
N TYR A 65 -4.89 9.35 -12.22
CA TYR A 65 -3.94 9.34 -13.33
C TYR A 65 -4.40 8.42 -14.45
N LEU A 66 -4.77 7.17 -14.14
CA LEU A 66 -5.25 6.20 -15.14
C LEU A 66 -6.54 6.66 -15.83
N ASP A 67 -7.44 7.32 -15.10
CA ASP A 67 -8.67 7.90 -15.65
C ASP A 67 -8.38 9.14 -16.52
N SER A 68 -7.25 9.83 -16.31
CA SER A 68 -6.86 11.03 -17.07
C SER A 68 -6.17 10.73 -18.40
N ILE A 69 -5.65 9.52 -18.57
CA ILE A 69 -5.02 9.08 -19.82
C ILE A 69 -6.02 8.27 -20.64
N GLU A 70 -6.17 8.58 -21.93
CA GLU A 70 -6.85 7.65 -22.84
C GLU A 70 -5.97 6.42 -22.99
N ILE A 71 -6.31 5.34 -22.28
CA ILE A 71 -5.71 4.04 -22.52
C ILE A 71 -6.25 3.56 -23.86
N HIS A 72 -5.55 3.89 -24.95
CA HIS A 72 -5.79 3.29 -26.24
C HIS A 72 -5.55 1.78 -26.11
N GLN A 73 -6.63 1.00 -25.99
CA GLN A 73 -6.56 -0.43 -26.20
C GLN A 73 -6.22 -0.63 -27.67
N GLU A 74 -5.00 -1.11 -27.95
CA GLU A 74 -4.65 -1.62 -29.28
C GLU A 74 -5.65 -2.74 -29.61
N GLN A 75 -6.48 -2.49 -30.61
CA GLN A 75 -7.47 -3.43 -31.14
C GLN A 75 -6.81 -4.57 -31.91
#